data_AF-A0A955B7B5-F1
#
_entry.id   AF-A0A955B7B5-F1
#
_cell.length_a   1.000
_cell.length_b   1.000
_cell.length_c   1.000
_cell.angle_alpha   90.00
_cell.angle_beta   90.00
_cell.angle_gamma   90.00
#
_symmetry.space_group_name_H-M   'P 1'
#
loop_
_entity.id
_entity.type
_entity.pdbx_description
1 polymer ?
#
loop_
_entity_poly.entity_id
_entity_poly.type
_entity_poly.pdbx_seq_one_letter_code
_entity_poly.pdbx_strand_id
1 'polypeptide(L)'
;MNRLFYSLLVASFVALVSFGCAPSDTTDSDATPPEASTGEDSTADAHPDHATMLCGKCGNEKGSEACCAESAEACADCGMHKGSALCCKGLSADAAGKDICTGCGVAVEAGEHHHCDETAEKCEKCGLNVGSAGCCKLES
;
A
#
# COMPACT_ATOMS: atom_id res chain seq x y z
N MET A 1 23.57 -3.38 -29.86
CA MET A 1 22.58 -3.53 -30.97
C MET A 1 21.13 -3.32 -30.50
N ASN A 2 20.77 -2.25 -29.75
CA ASN A 2 19.39 -2.06 -29.26
C ASN A 2 18.70 -0.76 -29.71
N ARG A 3 19.36 0.09 -30.51
CA ARG A 3 18.78 1.38 -30.95
C ARG A 3 17.95 1.30 -32.23
N LEU A 4 18.10 0.23 -33.01
CA LEU A 4 17.36 0.03 -34.27
C LEU A 4 15.94 -0.53 -34.07
N PHE A 5 15.68 -1.22 -32.96
CA PHE A 5 14.35 -1.77 -32.66
C PHE A 5 13.35 -0.74 -32.15
N TYR A 6 13.82 0.35 -31.54
CA TYR A 6 12.94 1.38 -30.95
C TYR A 6 12.26 2.25 -32.03
N SER A 7 12.96 2.53 -33.13
CA SER A 7 12.41 3.37 -34.20
C SER A 7 11.32 2.68 -35.03
N LEU A 8 11.28 1.34 -35.08
CA LEU A 8 10.25 0.60 -35.81
C LEU A 8 8.95 0.41 -35.02
N LEU A 9 9.01 0.41 -33.68
CA LEU A 9 7.82 0.25 -32.83
C LEU A 9 7.00 1.53 -32.69
N VAL A 10 7.62 2.70 -32.77
CA VAL A 10 6.92 4.00 -32.64
C VAL A 10 6.04 4.33 -33.85
N ALA A 11 6.29 3.69 -35.01
CA ALA A 11 5.51 3.93 -36.22
C ALA A 11 4.11 3.27 -36.23
N SER A 12 3.85 2.28 -35.36
CA SER A 12 2.62 1.48 -35.41
C SER A 12 1.48 1.95 -34.50
N PHE A 13 1.74 2.82 -33.51
CA PHE A 13 0.70 3.25 -32.56
C PHE A 13 -0.15 4.45 -32.99
N VAL A 14 0.17 5.09 -34.12
CA VAL A 14 -0.55 6.29 -34.59
C VAL A 14 -1.86 5.97 -35.34
N ALA A 15 -2.18 4.69 -35.58
CA ALA A 15 -3.31 4.31 -36.43
C ALA A 15 -4.58 3.79 -35.69
N LEU A 16 -4.66 3.85 -34.35
CA LEU A 16 -5.80 3.28 -33.59
C LEU A 16 -6.62 4.31 -32.78
N VAL A 17 -6.59 5.60 -33.15
CA VAL A 17 -7.34 6.66 -32.43
C VAL A 17 -8.58 7.15 -33.21
N SER A 18 -9.28 6.28 -33.95
CA SER A 18 -10.33 6.72 -34.89
C SER A 18 -11.70 6.01 -34.81
N PHE A 19 -12.08 5.44 -33.67
CA PHE A 19 -13.47 5.06 -33.38
C PHE A 19 -13.72 5.36 -31.90
N GLY A 20 -14.70 6.15 -31.45
CA GLY A 20 -15.76 6.89 -32.09
C GLY A 20 -16.53 7.57 -30.94
N CYS A 21 -16.95 8.82 -31.14
CA CYS A 21 -17.88 9.51 -30.25
C CYS A 21 -19.27 8.87 -30.34
N ALA A 22 -19.93 8.67 -29.21
CA ALA A 22 -21.37 8.74 -29.10
C ALA A 22 -21.71 9.60 -27.87
N PRO A 23 -22.33 10.78 -28.03
CA PRO A 23 -22.98 11.47 -26.93
C PRO A 23 -24.35 10.84 -26.70
N SER A 24 -24.69 10.54 -25.45
CA SER A 24 -26.07 10.31 -25.03
C SER A 24 -26.41 11.39 -24.02
N ASP A 25 -26.98 12.47 -24.55
CA ASP A 25 -27.79 13.41 -23.81
C ASP A 25 -29.06 12.70 -23.34
N THR A 26 -29.27 12.67 -22.03
CA THR A 26 -30.61 12.76 -21.45
C THR A 26 -30.57 13.76 -20.31
N THR A 27 -31.22 14.88 -20.57
CA THR A 27 -31.95 15.77 -19.63
C THR A 27 -32.69 14.98 -18.54
N ASP A 28 -33.05 15.48 -17.35
CA ASP A 28 -33.33 16.83 -16.90
C ASP A 28 -33.30 16.89 -15.35
N SER A 29 -33.03 18.07 -14.82
CA SER A 29 -33.36 18.68 -13.52
C SER A 29 -34.04 17.86 -12.41
N ASP A 30 -33.47 17.94 -11.20
CA ASP A 30 -34.26 18.43 -10.06
C ASP A 30 -33.39 19.32 -9.15
N ALA A 31 -33.93 20.49 -8.86
CA ALA A 31 -33.29 21.54 -8.10
C ALA A 31 -33.54 21.31 -6.60
N THR A 32 -32.47 21.29 -5.80
CA THR A 32 -32.56 21.50 -4.34
C THR A 32 -31.53 22.56 -3.94
N PRO A 33 -31.91 23.59 -3.15
CA PRO A 33 -31.12 24.79 -2.85
C PRO A 33 -29.88 24.51 -1.95
N PRO A 34 -28.96 25.49 -1.81
CA PRO A 34 -27.62 25.27 -1.28
C PRO A 34 -27.61 25.27 0.26
N GLU A 35 -27.17 24.16 0.84
CA GLU A 35 -26.72 24.10 2.23
C GLU A 35 -25.20 24.31 2.23
N ALA A 36 -24.79 25.44 2.79
CA ALA A 36 -23.43 25.68 3.24
C ALA A 36 -23.18 24.89 4.55
N SER A 37 -21.90 24.61 4.83
CA SER A 37 -21.37 23.78 5.93
C SER A 37 -21.37 22.29 5.56
N THR A 38 -20.32 21.52 5.76
CA THR A 38 -19.18 21.62 6.69
C THR A 38 -18.11 20.66 6.16
N GLY A 39 -16.86 20.81 6.57
CA GLY A 39 -15.86 19.77 6.35
C GLY A 39 -16.26 18.44 6.99
N GLU A 40 -15.46 17.42 6.68
CA GLU A 40 -15.42 16.12 7.38
C GLU A 40 -16.64 15.23 7.12
N ASP A 41 -16.46 14.19 6.30
CA ASP A 41 -16.51 12.84 6.86
C ASP A 41 -15.91 11.83 5.87
N SER A 42 -14.68 11.43 6.20
CA SER A 42 -14.11 10.16 5.78
C SER A 42 -14.91 9.05 6.46
N THR A 43 -16.06 8.66 5.91
CA THR A 43 -16.57 7.30 6.12
C THR A 43 -15.68 6.39 5.28
N ALA A 44 -14.58 5.83 5.80
CA ALA A 44 -14.60 4.69 6.70
C ALA A 44 -15.55 3.58 6.20
N ASP A 45 -15.44 3.24 4.91
CA ASP A 45 -15.71 1.89 4.43
C ASP A 45 -14.70 0.95 5.12
N ALA A 46 -15.02 0.57 6.36
CA ALA A 46 -14.35 -0.47 7.10
C ALA A 46 -14.67 -1.82 6.44
N HIS A 47 -13.98 -2.11 5.34
CA HIS A 47 -13.83 -3.47 4.88
C HIS A 47 -12.84 -4.17 5.81
N PRO A 48 -13.23 -5.26 6.52
CA PRO A 48 -12.36 -5.97 7.46
C PRO A 48 -11.18 -6.73 6.80
N ASP A 49 -10.92 -6.51 5.51
CA ASP A 49 -10.00 -7.31 4.69
C ASP A 49 -8.75 -6.54 4.21
N HIS A 50 -8.65 -5.23 4.44
CA HIS A 50 -7.48 -4.46 4.05
C HIS A 50 -6.53 -4.27 5.22
N ALA A 51 -5.79 -5.34 5.52
CA ALA A 51 -4.67 -5.27 6.45
C ALA A 51 -3.67 -4.18 6.01
N THR A 52 -3.39 -3.25 6.92
CA THR A 52 -2.44 -2.17 6.71
C THR A 52 -1.05 -2.72 6.42
N MET A 53 -0.31 -2.08 5.50
CA MET A 53 1.08 -2.43 5.21
C MET A 53 2.04 -1.54 6.00
N LEU A 54 3.06 -2.12 6.63
CA LEU A 54 4.18 -1.38 7.20
C LEU A 54 5.30 -1.29 6.16
N CYS A 55 5.89 -0.12 6.02
CA CYS A 55 6.98 0.12 5.09
C CYS A 55 8.26 -0.56 5.58
N GLY A 56 8.82 -1.45 4.76
CA GLY A 56 10.06 -2.16 5.07
C GLY A 56 11.32 -1.29 5.14
N LYS A 57 11.22 -0.02 4.71
CA LYS A 57 12.35 0.93 4.66
C LYS A 57 12.42 1.85 5.86
N CYS A 58 11.27 2.36 6.31
CA CYS A 58 11.21 3.32 7.41
C CYS A 58 10.52 2.78 8.65
N GLY A 59 9.76 1.68 8.54
CA GLY A 59 9.06 1.04 9.63
C GLY A 59 7.69 1.60 9.98
N ASN A 60 7.27 2.70 9.36
CA ASN A 60 5.95 3.30 9.55
C ASN A 60 4.89 2.68 8.64
N GLU A 61 3.62 2.95 8.93
CA GLU A 61 2.50 2.60 8.06
C GLU A 61 2.72 3.17 6.66
N LYS A 62 2.65 2.31 5.65
CA LYS A 62 2.90 2.66 4.26
C LYS A 62 1.77 3.50 3.72
N GLY A 63 2.12 4.63 3.08
CA GLY A 63 1.15 5.58 2.54
C GLY A 63 0.66 6.61 3.56
N SER A 64 0.98 6.43 4.85
CA SER A 64 0.77 7.48 5.86
C SER A 64 1.71 8.67 5.62
N GLU A 65 1.37 9.84 6.17
CA GLU A 65 2.23 11.02 6.16
C GLU A 65 3.58 10.78 6.85
N ALA A 66 3.63 9.84 7.80
CA ALA A 66 4.86 9.44 8.49
C ALA A 66 5.74 8.47 7.67
N CYS A 67 5.21 7.88 6.60
CA CYS A 67 5.94 6.94 5.75
C CYS A 67 7.09 7.66 5.03
N CYS A 68 8.33 7.30 5.34
CA CYS A 68 9.52 7.87 4.73
C CYS A 68 9.60 9.41 4.83
N ALA A 69 8.95 10.00 5.85
CA ALA A 69 9.06 11.43 6.12
C ALA A 69 10.53 11.84 6.37
N GLU A 70 11.01 12.85 5.65
CA GLU A 70 12.42 13.30 5.72
C GLU A 70 12.79 13.89 7.10
N SER A 71 11.79 14.41 7.82
CA SER A 71 11.97 14.97 9.16
C SER A 71 12.01 13.91 10.27
N ALA A 72 11.75 12.65 9.95
CA ALA A 72 11.73 11.59 10.95
C ALA A 72 13.15 11.23 11.41
N GLU A 73 13.35 11.14 12.72
CA GLU A 73 14.62 10.73 13.29
C GLU A 73 14.86 9.24 13.04
N ALA A 74 16.04 8.88 12.51
CA ALA A 74 16.45 7.48 12.41
C ALA A 74 16.87 6.92 13.78
N CYS A 75 16.48 5.68 14.06
CA CYS A 75 16.93 4.92 15.22
C CYS A 75 18.40 4.54 15.05
N ALA A 76 19.24 4.90 16.02
CA ALA A 76 20.67 4.61 15.97
C ALA A 76 20.98 3.09 15.98
N ASP A 77 20.11 2.27 16.57
CA ASP A 77 20.33 0.83 16.73
C ASP A 77 19.94 0.02 15.49
N CYS A 78 18.84 0.38 14.82
CA CYS A 78 18.28 -0.40 13.71
C CYS A 78 18.12 0.36 12.39
N GLY A 79 18.35 1.67 12.36
CA GLY A 79 18.27 2.52 11.17
C GLY A 79 16.85 2.86 10.69
N MET A 80 15.80 2.22 11.22
CA MET A 80 14.40 2.57 10.94
C MET A 80 14.01 3.90 11.59
N HIS A 81 12.87 4.49 11.22
CA HIS A 81 12.38 5.67 11.93
C HIS A 81 12.14 5.33 13.41
N LYS A 82 12.63 6.18 14.31
CA LYS A 82 12.55 5.99 15.74
C LYS A 82 11.10 5.97 16.20
N GLY A 83 10.73 4.93 16.94
CA GLY A 83 9.36 4.74 17.42
C GLY A 83 8.36 4.25 16.36
N SER A 84 8.82 3.98 15.14
CA SER A 84 7.99 3.33 14.13
C SER A 84 7.62 1.89 14.54
N ALA A 85 6.58 1.33 13.90
CA ALA A 85 6.08 0.00 14.22
C ALA A 85 7.13 -1.10 14.04
N LEU A 86 8.08 -0.94 13.10
CA LEU A 86 9.19 -1.89 12.88
C LEU A 86 10.48 -1.52 13.63
N CYS A 87 10.51 -0.41 14.37
CA CYS A 87 11.70 0.03 15.11
C CYS A 87 12.16 -1.07 16.10
N CYS A 88 13.38 -1.56 15.91
CA CYS A 88 14.01 -2.58 16.75
C CYS A 88 13.25 -3.92 16.84
N LYS A 89 12.30 -4.21 15.93
CA LYS A 89 11.51 -5.45 15.97
C LYS A 89 12.29 -6.70 15.53
N GLY A 90 13.52 -6.55 15.02
CA GLY A 90 14.40 -7.67 14.70
C GLY A 90 13.77 -8.63 13.69
N LEU A 91 13.33 -8.08 12.56
CA LEU A 91 12.80 -8.84 11.43
C LEU A 91 13.87 -9.77 10.86
N SER A 92 13.45 -10.85 10.21
CA SER A 92 14.36 -11.73 9.48
C SER A 92 15.10 -10.95 8.39
N ALA A 93 16.33 -11.38 8.08
CA ALA A 93 17.13 -10.75 7.03
C ALA A 93 16.41 -10.77 5.67
N ASP A 94 15.61 -11.80 5.42
CA ASP A 94 14.80 -11.97 4.20
C ASP A 94 13.66 -10.96 4.07
N ALA A 95 13.29 -10.30 5.17
CA ALA A 95 12.26 -9.26 5.23
C ALA A 95 12.83 -7.84 5.21
N ALA A 96 14.16 -7.68 5.23
CA ALA A 96 14.78 -6.37 5.23
C ALA A 96 14.43 -5.58 3.96
N GLY A 97 13.86 -4.39 4.11
CA GLY A 97 13.44 -3.54 2.98
C GLY A 97 12.12 -3.95 2.31
N LYS A 98 11.49 -5.04 2.78
CA LYS A 98 10.19 -5.54 2.29
C LYS A 98 9.06 -5.04 3.17
N ASP A 99 7.92 -4.73 2.56
CA ASP A 99 6.77 -4.26 3.30
C ASP A 99 6.14 -5.40 4.07
N ILE A 100 5.68 -5.13 5.28
CA ILE A 100 5.12 -6.16 6.16
C ILE A 100 3.62 -5.95 6.27
N CYS A 101 2.83 -6.96 5.94
CA CYS A 101 1.40 -6.92 6.18
C CYS A 101 1.11 -7.06 7.68
N THR A 102 0.35 -6.12 8.26
CA THR A 102 -0.02 -6.17 9.68
C THR A 102 -1.05 -7.26 10.00
N GLY A 103 -1.83 -7.72 9.03
CA GLY A 103 -2.88 -8.73 9.24
C GLY A 103 -2.36 -10.17 9.28
N CYS A 104 -1.33 -10.48 8.50
CA CYS A 104 -0.77 -11.83 8.43
C CYS A 104 0.71 -11.92 8.77
N GLY A 105 1.42 -10.78 8.90
CA GLY A 105 2.84 -10.72 9.22
C GLY A 105 3.79 -11.06 8.06
N VAL A 106 3.27 -11.32 6.86
CA VAL A 106 4.08 -11.70 5.69
C VAL A 106 4.80 -10.48 5.12
N ALA A 107 6.06 -10.69 4.74
CA ALA A 107 6.86 -9.71 4.01
C ALA A 107 6.58 -9.82 2.50
N VAL A 108 6.29 -8.69 1.87
CA VAL A 108 6.00 -8.57 0.43
C VAL A 108 6.88 -7.50 -0.21
N GLU A 109 7.03 -7.61 -1.53
CA GLU A 109 7.81 -6.63 -2.28
C GLU A 109 7.17 -5.24 -2.22
N ALA A 110 8.02 -4.20 -2.16
CA ALA A 110 7.55 -2.85 -1.96
C ALA A 110 6.74 -2.36 -3.17
N GLY A 111 5.43 -2.18 -2.97
CA GLY A 111 4.50 -1.68 -4.00
C GLY A 111 3.56 -2.75 -4.53
N GLU A 112 3.65 -3.97 -4.02
CA GLU A 112 2.76 -5.06 -4.41
C GLU A 112 1.48 -5.09 -3.56
N HIS A 113 0.38 -5.53 -4.18
CA HIS A 113 -0.87 -5.82 -3.49
C HIS A 113 -0.75 -7.17 -2.80
N HIS A 114 -0.87 -7.18 -1.47
CA HIS A 114 -0.87 -8.41 -0.68
C HIS A 114 -2.29 -8.81 -0.30
N HIS A 115 -2.59 -10.10 -0.45
CA HIS A 115 -3.79 -10.72 0.12
C HIS A 115 -3.36 -11.70 1.20
N CYS A 116 -3.96 -11.57 2.38
CA CYS A 116 -3.70 -12.50 3.48
C CYS A 116 -4.20 -13.90 3.10
N ASP A 117 -3.35 -14.89 3.34
CA ASP A 117 -3.79 -16.28 3.28
C ASP A 117 -4.54 -16.64 4.56
N GLU A 118 -5.86 -16.73 4.44
CA GLU A 118 -6.76 -17.12 5.53
C GLU A 118 -6.67 -18.60 5.89
N THR A 119 -6.07 -19.42 5.04
CA THR A 119 -5.84 -20.85 5.30
C THR A 119 -4.50 -21.14 5.99
N ALA A 120 -3.63 -20.14 6.08
CA ALA A 120 -2.35 -20.26 6.75
C ALA A 120 -2.51 -20.46 8.26
N GLU A 121 -1.67 -21.31 8.84
CA GLU A 121 -1.62 -21.52 10.29
C GLU A 121 -1.32 -20.21 11.01
N LYS A 122 -2.20 -19.80 11.92
CA LYS A 122 -2.06 -18.59 12.72
C LYS A 122 -1.35 -18.89 14.03
N CYS A 123 -0.45 -18.01 14.44
CA CYS A 123 0.26 -18.09 15.70
C CYS A 123 -0.68 -17.76 16.85
N GLU A 124 -0.88 -18.69 17.78
CA GLU A 124 -1.77 -18.50 18.93
C GLU A 124 -1.37 -17.33 19.85
N LYS A 125 -0.11 -16.84 19.76
CA LYS A 125 0.39 -15.74 20.61
C LYS A 125 0.14 -14.36 20.03
N CYS A 126 0.22 -14.20 18.70
CA CYS A 126 0.20 -12.89 18.05
C CYS A 126 -0.82 -12.79 16.91
N GLY A 127 -1.54 -13.87 16.58
CA GLY A 127 -2.55 -13.90 15.52
C GLY A 127 -2.02 -13.87 14.09
N LEU A 128 -0.72 -13.66 13.88
CA LEU A 128 -0.09 -13.62 12.55
C LEU A 128 0.26 -15.02 12.04
N ASN A 129 0.52 -15.16 10.74
CA ASN A 129 0.88 -16.46 10.16
C ASN A 129 2.17 -17.00 10.80
N VAL A 130 2.16 -18.27 11.22
CA VAL A 130 3.31 -18.93 11.85
C VAL A 130 4.51 -18.89 10.90
N GLY A 131 5.66 -18.47 11.42
CA GLY A 131 6.90 -18.36 10.64
C GLY A 131 6.95 -17.16 9.69
N SER A 132 5.93 -16.30 9.67
CA SER A 132 5.97 -15.04 8.92
C SER A 132 7.02 -14.08 9.51
N ALA A 133 7.47 -13.12 8.69
CA ALA A 133 8.47 -12.13 9.09
C ALA A 133 8.06 -11.31 10.33
N GLY A 134 6.77 -11.04 10.45
CA GLY A 134 6.17 -10.32 11.57
C GLY A 134 5.76 -11.20 12.76
N CYS A 135 5.77 -12.53 12.62
CA CYS A 135 5.29 -13.46 13.65
C CYS A 135 6.00 -13.23 15.00
N CYS A 136 5.24 -12.83 16.01
CA CYS A 136 5.74 -12.45 17.35
C CYS A 136 6.74 -11.29 17.36
N LYS A 137 6.76 -10.46 16.30
CA LYS A 137 7.63 -9.29 16.17
C LYS A 137 6.84 -7.98 16.11
N LEU A 138 5.66 -7.96 15.48
CA LEU A 138 4.86 -6.74 15.35
C LEU A 138 4.09 -6.42 16.63
N GLU A 139 3.24 -7.35 17.05
CA GLU A 139 2.36 -7.24 18.22
C GLU A 139 2.95 -8.09 19.36
N SER A 140 3.88 -7.50 20.11
CA SER A 140 4.55 -8.14 21.25
C SER A 140 4.71 -7.16 22.39
#